data_AF-A0AAV2RKR6-F1
#
_entry.id   AF-A0AAV2RKR6-F1
#
_cell.length_a   1.000
_cell.length_b   1.000
_cell.length_c   1.000
_cell.angle_alpha   90.00
_cell.angle_beta   90.00
_cell.angle_gamma   90.00
#
_symmetry.space_group_name_H-M   'P 1'
#
loop_
_entity.id
_entity.type
_entity.pdbx_description
1 polymer ?
#
loop_
_entity_poly.entity_id
_entity_poly.type
_entity_poly.pdbx_seq_one_letter_code
_entity_poly.pdbx_strand_id
1 'polypeptide(L)'
;HGHTITDLHCGQEYQVYVTCSNHVGVSPPSAPLTVRTSGSPPIAPPPRQVASSNSSNIWVWLSRWGDGGCPITHYTLELQRTEDNIWATLASSLAPQEVYEVGGLRPHSTYG
;
A
#
# COMPACT_ATOMS: atom_id res chain seq x y z
N HIS A 1 33.90 -7.67 -2.36
CA HIS A 1 32.68 -7.41 -3.14
C HIS A 1 31.57 -8.29 -2.60
N GLY A 2 30.38 -7.74 -2.35
CA GLY A 2 29.19 -8.50 -1.93
C GLY A 2 28.20 -8.62 -3.10
N HIS A 3 27.22 -9.51 -2.97
CA HIS A 3 26.10 -9.64 -3.90
C HIS A 3 24.84 -9.07 -3.25
N THR A 4 24.02 -8.36 -4.02
CA THR A 4 22.75 -7.78 -3.58
C THR A 4 21.61 -8.60 -4.17
N ILE A 5 20.72 -9.09 -3.32
CA ILE A 5 19.48 -9.77 -3.73
C ILE A 5 18.41 -8.68 -3.89
N THR A 6 17.83 -8.58 -5.08
CA THR A 6 16.77 -7.61 -5.43
C THR A 6 15.40 -8.28 -5.51
N ASP A 7 14.35 -7.48 -5.75
CA ASP A 7 12.98 -7.96 -6.01
C ASP A 7 12.36 -8.76 -4.87
N LEU A 8 12.83 -8.51 -3.64
CA LEU A 8 12.23 -9.06 -2.42
C LEU A 8 10.99 -8.28 -2.03
N HIS A 9 9.99 -8.99 -1.51
CA HIS A 9 8.79 -8.39 -0.97
C HIS A 9 9.11 -7.63 0.32
N CYS A 10 8.50 -6.47 0.43
CA CYS A 10 8.59 -5.56 1.57
C CYS A 10 8.09 -6.17 2.89
N GLY A 11 8.82 -5.89 3.99
CA GLY A 11 8.46 -6.34 5.33
C GLY A 11 8.47 -7.85 5.57
N GLN A 12 8.96 -8.66 4.62
CA GLN A 12 8.96 -10.12 4.64
C GLN A 12 10.26 -10.71 5.17
N GLU A 13 10.14 -11.87 5.80
CA GLU A 13 11.27 -12.64 6.28
C GLU A 13 11.74 -13.66 5.22
N TYR A 14 13.06 -13.76 5.07
CA TYR A 14 13.74 -14.65 4.12
C TYR A 14 14.84 -15.43 4.84
N GLN A 15 15.09 -16.66 4.38
CA GLN A 15 16.25 -17.44 4.78
C GLN A 15 17.21 -17.58 3.61
N VAL A 16 18.49 -17.32 3.86
CA VAL A 16 19.56 -17.42 2.86
C VAL A 16 20.64 -18.37 3.36
N TYR A 17 21.09 -19.26 2.49
CA TYR A 17 22.29 -20.07 2.69
C TYR A 17 23.14 -20.05 1.41
N VAL A 18 24.41 -20.41 1.53
CA VAL A 18 25.36 -20.40 0.40
C VAL A 18 26.01 -21.78 0.26
N THR A 19 26.12 -22.26 -0.97
CA THR A 19 26.93 -23.44 -1.36
C THR A 19 28.08 -23.00 -2.26
N CYS A 20 29.19 -23.73 -2.23
CA CYS A 20 30.34 -23.51 -3.10
C CYS A 20 30.54 -24.72 -4.02
N SER A 21 31.01 -24.52 -5.25
CA SER A 21 31.28 -25.61 -6.20
C SER A 21 32.66 -25.48 -6.85
N ASN A 22 33.30 -26.61 -7.12
CA ASN A 22 34.52 -26.73 -7.91
C ASN A 22 34.45 -27.98 -8.82
N HIS A 23 35.55 -28.33 -9.49
CA HIS A 23 35.61 -29.46 -10.42
C HIS A 23 35.39 -30.85 -9.77
N VAL A 24 35.51 -30.96 -8.44
CA VAL A 24 35.27 -32.22 -7.69
C VAL A 24 33.81 -32.34 -7.26
N GLY A 25 33.12 -31.24 -6.99
CA GLY A 25 31.72 -31.27 -6.58
C GLY A 25 31.21 -29.98 -5.95
N VAL A 26 30.10 -30.10 -5.20
CA VAL A 26 29.42 -29.01 -4.49
C VAL A 26 29.54 -29.23 -2.99
N SER A 27 29.81 -28.18 -2.23
CA SER A 27 29.86 -28.22 -0.77
C SER A 27 28.46 -28.42 -0.18
N PRO A 28 28.36 -28.90 1.07
CA PRO A 28 27.15 -28.70 1.87
C PRO A 28 26.79 -27.21 1.96
N PRO A 29 25.52 -26.87 2.21
CA PRO A 29 25.09 -25.49 2.43
C PRO A 29 25.65 -24.94 3.75
N SER A 30 25.85 -23.62 3.80
CA SER A 30 26.11 -22.91 5.06
C SER A 30 24.93 -23.01 6.03
N ALA A 31 25.14 -22.62 7.29
CA ALA A 31 24.03 -22.36 8.19
C ALA A 31 23.08 -21.30 7.57
N PRO A 32 21.75 -21.47 7.66
CA PRO A 32 20.81 -20.50 7.15
C PRO A 32 20.86 -19.22 7.99
N LEU A 33 20.81 -18.08 7.30
CA LEU A 33 20.66 -16.76 7.90
C LEU A 33 19.24 -16.26 7.64
N THR A 34 18.50 -15.98 8.71
CA THR A 34 17.21 -15.30 8.63
C THR A 34 17.44 -13.79 8.53
N VAL A 35 16.85 -13.16 7.51
CA VAL A 35 16.88 -11.72 7.27
C VAL A 35 15.47 -11.22 7.00
N ARG A 36 15.18 -9.97 7.36
CA ARG A 36 13.88 -9.35 7.08
C ARG A 36 14.07 -8.08 6.26
N THR A 37 13.33 -7.97 5.17
CA THR A 37 13.28 -6.72 4.39
C THR A 37 12.63 -5.62 5.22
N SER A 38 13.09 -4.39 5.06
CA SER A 38 12.48 -3.22 5.70
C SER A 38 11.08 -2.95 5.12
N GLY A 39 10.27 -2.20 5.86
CA GLY A 39 8.92 -1.83 5.45
C GLY A 39 7.87 -1.99 6.54
N SER A 40 6.84 -1.16 6.50
CA SER A 40 5.63 -1.25 7.31
C SER A 40 4.38 -1.08 6.45
N PRO A 41 3.18 -1.38 6.98
CA PRO A 41 1.94 -0.98 6.31
C PRO A 41 1.90 0.54 6.04
N PRO A 42 1.10 0.98 5.05
CA PRO A 42 0.89 2.40 4.80
C PRO A 42 0.38 3.15 6.03
N ILE A 43 0.80 4.40 6.17
CA ILE A 43 0.51 5.26 7.32
C ILE A 43 -0.63 6.20 6.94
N ALA A 44 -1.75 6.11 7.66
CA ALA A 44 -2.91 6.97 7.44
C ALA A 44 -2.61 8.44 7.82
N PRO A 45 -3.00 9.42 6.98
CA PRO A 45 -2.89 10.82 7.31
C PRO A 45 -3.97 11.27 8.32
N PRO A 46 -3.84 12.46 8.92
CA PRO A 46 -4.91 13.06 9.72
C PRO A 46 -6.21 13.21 8.92
N PRO A 47 -7.40 12.97 9.51
CA PRO A 47 -8.67 12.98 8.78
C PRO A 47 -8.94 14.25 7.97
N ARG A 48 -8.53 15.43 8.48
CA ARG A 48 -8.71 16.73 7.82
C ARG A 48 -7.93 16.91 6.52
N GLN A 49 -6.99 16.01 6.23
CA GLN A 49 -6.16 16.05 5.02
C GLN A 49 -6.63 15.04 3.97
N VAL A 50 -7.59 14.17 4.31
CA VAL A 50 -8.02 13.06 3.45
C VAL A 50 -8.99 13.53 2.38
N ALA A 51 -9.96 14.38 2.73
CA ALA A 51 -11.03 14.75 1.82
C ALA A 51 -11.59 16.15 2.06
N SER A 52 -12.18 16.73 1.02
CA SER A 52 -12.92 17.99 1.03
C SER A 52 -14.13 17.85 0.11
N SER A 53 -15.16 18.67 0.31
CA SER A 53 -16.38 18.59 -0.47
C SER A 53 -16.97 19.96 -0.77
N ASN A 54 -17.78 20.00 -1.83
CA ASN A 54 -18.70 21.10 -2.12
C ASN A 54 -20.13 20.55 -2.25
N SER A 55 -21.05 21.35 -2.80
CA SER A 55 -22.46 20.99 -2.96
C SER A 55 -22.74 19.75 -3.82
N SER A 56 -21.78 19.28 -4.62
CA SER A 56 -21.98 18.22 -5.63
C SER A 56 -20.79 17.27 -5.81
N ASN A 57 -19.64 17.55 -5.20
CA ASN A 57 -18.41 16.80 -5.38
C ASN A 57 -17.68 16.58 -4.05
N ILE A 58 -16.95 15.47 -3.97
CA ILE A 58 -15.97 15.18 -2.91
C ILE A 58 -14.62 14.95 -3.60
N TRP A 59 -13.57 15.60 -3.11
CA TRP A 59 -12.19 15.34 -3.50
C TRP A 59 -11.48 14.57 -2.40
N VAL A 60 -10.76 13.52 -2.77
CA VAL A 60 -10.00 12.65 -1.85
C VAL A 60 -8.53 12.66 -2.24
N TRP A 61 -7.64 13.05 -1.32
CA TRP A 61 -6.20 13.14 -1.56
C TRP A 61 -5.48 11.85 -1.17
N LEU A 62 -5.31 10.94 -2.13
CA LEU A 62 -4.67 9.63 -1.91
C LEU A 62 -3.16 9.75 -1.64
N SER A 63 -2.50 10.79 -2.16
CA SER A 63 -1.07 11.04 -1.96
C SER A 63 -0.67 11.38 -0.53
N ARG A 64 -1.64 11.58 0.37
CA ARG A 64 -1.38 11.94 1.78
C ARG A 64 -0.97 10.76 2.65
N TRP A 65 -1.17 9.53 2.18
CA TRP A 65 -0.72 8.34 2.89
C TRP A 65 0.80 8.20 2.82
N GLY A 66 1.42 7.93 3.96
CA GLY A 66 2.81 7.52 4.01
C GLY A 66 2.94 6.06 3.55
N ASP A 67 4.00 5.74 2.82
CA ASP A 67 4.22 4.40 2.27
C ASP A 67 4.84 3.41 3.29
N GLY A 68 5.30 3.90 4.43
CA GLY A 68 5.93 3.05 5.45
C GLY A 68 7.25 2.43 4.99
N GLY A 69 7.91 3.02 3.99
CA GLY A 69 9.11 2.48 3.35
C GLY A 69 8.84 1.45 2.25
N CYS A 70 7.56 1.25 1.87
CA CYS A 70 7.15 0.30 0.84
C CYS A 70 6.09 0.91 -0.09
N PRO A 71 6.30 0.89 -1.41
CA PRO A 71 5.39 1.55 -2.35
C PRO A 71 3.94 1.13 -2.17
N ILE A 72 3.04 2.10 -2.06
CA ILE A 72 1.60 1.87 -2.07
C ILE A 72 1.22 1.40 -3.47
N THR A 73 0.51 0.27 -3.58
CA THR A 73 0.15 -0.32 -4.88
C THR A 73 -1.25 0.05 -5.31
N HIS A 74 -2.18 0.20 -4.37
CA HIS A 74 -3.56 0.55 -4.65
C HIS A 74 -4.27 1.17 -3.45
N TYR A 75 -5.36 1.86 -3.72
CA TYR A 75 -6.32 2.36 -2.74
C TYR A 75 -7.71 1.77 -3.02
N THR A 76 -8.48 1.61 -1.95
CA THR A 76 -9.92 1.31 -2.02
C THR A 76 -10.66 2.47 -1.41
N LEU A 77 -11.67 2.97 -2.12
CA LEU A 77 -12.47 4.10 -1.70
C LEU A 77 -13.90 3.65 -1.48
N GLU A 78 -14.34 3.75 -0.24
CA GLU A 78 -15.69 3.46 0.20
C GLU A 78 -16.36 4.76 0.64
N LEU A 79 -17.63 4.91 0.31
CA LEU A 79 -18.41 6.08 0.67
C LEU A 79 -19.72 5.62 1.29
N GLN A 80 -20.08 6.20 2.41
CA GLN A 80 -21.36 5.96 3.04
C GLN A 80 -22.20 7.25 3.01
N ARG A 81 -23.44 7.15 2.54
CA ARG A 81 -24.44 8.19 2.82
C ARG A 81 -24.91 8.00 4.25
N THR A 82 -24.88 9.07 5.04
CA THR A 82 -25.27 9.00 6.47
C THR A 82 -26.68 8.46 6.67
N GLU A 83 -27.57 8.72 5.70
CA GLU A 83 -28.96 8.24 5.67
C GLU A 83 -29.09 6.73 5.45
N ASP A 84 -28.22 6.17 4.61
CA ASP A 84 -28.37 4.79 4.12
C ASP A 84 -27.67 3.78 5.05
N ASN A 85 -26.78 4.25 5.92
CA ASN A 85 -25.95 3.44 6.84
C ASN A 85 -25.29 2.21 6.20
N ILE A 86 -25.05 2.27 4.88
CA ILE A 86 -24.44 1.21 4.07
C ILE A 86 -23.25 1.84 3.34
N TRP A 87 -22.07 1.23 3.52
CA TRP A 87 -20.87 1.58 2.77
C TRP A 87 -20.99 1.06 1.34
N ALA A 88 -20.73 1.93 0.37
CA ALA A 88 -20.65 1.57 -1.04
C ALA A 88 -19.20 1.75 -1.53
N THR A 89 -18.65 0.70 -2.14
CA THR A 89 -17.34 0.80 -2.82
C THR A 89 -17.50 1.64 -4.08
N LEU A 90 -16.91 2.83 -4.09
CA LEU A 90 -16.93 3.71 -5.26
C LEU A 90 -15.84 3.33 -6.28
N ALA A 91 -14.68 2.96 -5.76
CA ALA A 91 -13.59 2.49 -6.58
C ALA A 91 -12.73 1.50 -5.80
N SER A 92 -12.37 0.42 -6.47
CA SER A 92 -11.41 -0.55 -5.99
C SER A 92 -10.17 -0.50 -6.89
N SER A 93 -9.01 -0.80 -6.30
CA SER A 93 -7.74 -0.85 -7.04
C SER A 93 -7.33 0.49 -7.69
N LEU A 94 -7.62 1.62 -7.04
CA LEU A 94 -7.15 2.92 -7.52
C LEU A 94 -5.62 2.97 -7.47
N ALA A 95 -4.99 3.26 -8.60
CA ALA A 95 -3.55 3.47 -8.64
C ALA A 95 -3.15 4.68 -7.77
N PRO A 96 -1.90 4.75 -7.29
CA PRO A 96 -1.40 5.93 -6.61
C PRO A 96 -1.53 7.17 -7.49
N GLN A 97 -2.34 8.11 -7.05
CA GLN A 97 -2.61 9.39 -7.73
C GLN A 97 -2.78 10.50 -6.70
N GLU A 98 -2.70 11.75 -7.13
CA GLU A 98 -2.74 12.89 -6.20
C GLU A 98 -4.12 13.11 -5.59
N VAL A 99 -5.16 13.14 -6.44
CA VAL A 99 -6.55 13.42 -6.05
C VAL A 99 -7.49 12.48 -6.80
N TYR A 100 -8.49 11.94 -6.11
CA TYR A 100 -9.65 11.26 -6.70
C TYR A 100 -10.90 12.13 -6.51
N GLU A 101 -11.60 12.45 -7.60
CA GLU A 101 -12.81 13.25 -7.58
C GLU A 101 -14.04 12.34 -7.67
N VAL A 102 -14.94 12.47 -6.70
CA VAL A 102 -16.25 11.83 -6.67
C VAL A 102 -17.30 12.87 -7.09
N GLY A 103 -17.76 12.78 -8.33
CA GLY A 103 -18.81 13.63 -8.87
C GLY A 103 -20.21 12.99 -8.86
N GLY A 104 -21.22 13.79 -9.19
CA GLY A 104 -22.61 13.31 -9.32
C GLY A 104 -23.32 13.07 -7.99
N LEU A 105 -22.87 13.71 -6.91
CA LEU A 105 -23.48 13.57 -5.59
C LEU A 105 -24.83 14.29 -5.53
N ARG A 106 -25.74 13.77 -4.70
CA ARG A 106 -27.06 14.35 -4.50
C ARG A 106 -26.95 15.65 -3.69
N PRO A 107 -27.56 16.76 -4.13
CA PRO A 107 -27.62 17.99 -3.34
C PRO A 107 -28.23 17.72 -1.96
N HIS A 108 -27.75 18.44 -0.94
CA HIS A 108 -28.20 18.34 0.46
C HIS A 108 -27.99 16.97 1.16
N SER A 109 -27.14 16.08 0.63
CA SER A 109 -26.77 14.82 1.31
C SER A 109 -25.45 14.96 2.07
N THR A 110 -25.39 14.37 3.27
CA THR A 110 -24.15 14.19 4.03
C THR A 110 -23.54 12.82 3.74
N TYR A 111 -22.22 12.80 3.55
CA TYR A 111 -21.45 11.59 3.31
C TYR A 111 -20.39 11.44 4.41
N GLY A 112 -20.20 10.23 4.90
CA GLY A 112 -19.28 9.85 5.98
C GLY A 112 -18.13 8.99 5.51
#